data_AF-D0LQZ7-F1
#
_entry.id   AF-D0LQZ7-F1
#
_cell.length_a   1.000
_cell.length_b   1.000
_cell.length_c   1.000
_cell.angle_alpha   90.00
_cell.angle_beta   90.00
_cell.angle_gamma   90.00
#
_symmetry.space_group_name_H-M   'P 1'
#
loop_
_entity.id
_entity.type
_entity.pdbx_description
1 polymer ?
#
loop_
_entity_poly.entity_id
_entity_poly.type
_entity_poly.pdbx_seq_one_letter_code
_entity_poly.pdbx_strand_id
1 'polypeptide(L)'
;MFLSQRRGALLFGIRPTPAADNEVPAVPAFEVTGLLRFADADGGQIEQPFAARYDGTPVDERGNYAEQPGVAKTVALALLVSGMQEAATQYAENQDEAIATMRGVHERIEGDAAGLEDDTLSDEVSLAAALLALMEEGAPQGDLSPY
;
A
#
# COMPACT_ATOMS: atom_id res chain seq x y z
N MET A 1 -8.60 -3.79 -1.35
CA MET A 1 -7.95 -5.02 -1.85
C MET A 1 -8.30 -5.19 -3.33
N PHE A 2 -7.39 -4.83 -4.24
CA PHE A 2 -7.61 -4.97 -5.69
C PHE A 2 -7.24 -6.38 -6.14
N LEU A 3 -8.23 -7.19 -6.51
CA LEU A 3 -8.05 -8.50 -7.13
C LEU A 3 -8.44 -8.40 -8.60
N SER A 4 -7.45 -8.18 -9.48
CA SER A 4 -7.61 -8.38 -10.91
C SER A 4 -7.48 -9.88 -11.22
N GLN A 5 -8.43 -10.45 -11.98
CA GLN A 5 -8.56 -11.88 -12.30
C GLN A 5 -7.33 -12.56 -12.93
N ARG A 6 -6.29 -11.81 -13.33
CA ARG A 6 -4.99 -12.35 -13.80
C ARG A 6 -3.75 -11.61 -13.27
N ARG A 7 -3.94 -10.60 -12.43
CA ARG A 7 -2.90 -9.64 -12.00
C ARG A 7 -3.13 -9.16 -10.56
N GLY A 8 -3.58 -10.06 -9.68
CA GLY A 8 -3.61 -9.79 -8.25
C GLY A 8 -2.21 -9.94 -7.68
N ALA A 9 -1.73 -8.97 -6.91
CA ALA A 9 -0.53 -9.10 -6.10
C ALA A 9 -0.96 -9.30 -4.64
N LEU A 10 -0.41 -10.32 -3.99
CA LEU A 10 -0.53 -10.50 -2.55
C LEU A 10 0.69 -9.89 -1.88
N LEU A 11 0.46 -8.87 -1.05
CA LEU A 11 1.50 -8.28 -0.24
C LEU A 11 1.62 -9.06 1.08
N PHE A 12 2.80 -9.60 1.35
CA PHE A 12 3.14 -10.17 2.64
C PHE A 12 4.05 -9.20 3.39
N GLY A 13 3.56 -8.67 4.51
CA GLY A 13 4.36 -7.84 5.40
C GLY A 13 4.96 -8.70 6.52
N ILE A 14 6.28 -8.73 6.61
CA ILE A 14 6.98 -9.28 7.76
C ILE A 14 7.58 -8.12 8.54
N ARG A 15 7.15 -7.96 9.79
CA ARG A 15 7.71 -6.96 10.70
C ARG A 15 8.59 -7.69 11.72
N PRO A 16 9.92 -7.54 11.64
CA PRO A 16 10.79 -8.03 12.69
C PRO A 16 10.46 -7.30 14.00
N THR A 17 10.45 -8.01 15.11
CA THR A 17 10.41 -7.34 16.42
C THR A 17 11.79 -6.74 16.66
N PRO A 18 11.92 -5.42 16.87
CA PRO A 18 13.22 -4.80 17.08
C PRO A 18 13.88 -5.37 18.34
N ALA A 19 15.19 -5.65 18.23
CA ALA A 19 16.00 -5.94 19.41
C ALA A 19 16.15 -4.66 20.25
N ALA A 20 16.49 -4.80 21.54
CA ALA A 20 16.56 -3.70 22.51
C ALA A 20 17.44 -2.50 22.10
N ASP A 21 18.31 -2.67 21.10
CA ASP A 21 19.30 -1.70 20.66
C ASP A 21 18.90 -0.89 19.40
N ASN A 22 17.62 -0.89 19.00
CA ASN A 22 17.10 -0.17 17.82
C ASN A 22 17.76 -0.55 16.47
N GLU A 23 18.54 -1.63 16.40
CA GLU A 23 18.97 -2.21 15.14
C GLU A 23 17.77 -2.88 14.46
N VAL A 24 17.54 -2.55 13.18
CA VAL A 24 16.62 -3.32 12.32
C VAL A 24 17.29 -4.67 12.08
N PRO A 25 16.80 -5.78 12.67
CA PRO A 25 17.47 -7.05 12.52
C PRO A 25 17.37 -7.49 11.06
N ALA A 26 18.48 -8.00 10.52
CA ALA A 26 18.51 -8.56 9.17
C ALA A 26 17.41 -9.64 9.06
N VAL A 27 16.53 -9.49 8.07
CA VAL A 27 15.49 -10.49 7.83
C VAL A 27 16.16 -11.73 7.23
N PRO A 28 16.15 -12.90 7.91
CA PRO A 28 16.75 -14.10 7.35
C PRO A 28 15.95 -14.56 6.12
N ALA A 29 16.59 -15.33 5.23
CA ALA A 29 15.90 -15.96 4.11
C ALA A 29 14.71 -16.79 4.63
N PHE A 30 13.58 -16.69 3.94
CA PHE A 30 12.35 -17.41 4.29
C PHE A 30 11.60 -17.88 3.05
N GLU A 31 10.78 -18.90 3.23
CA GLU A 31 9.86 -19.41 2.21
C GLU A 31 8.46 -19.46 2.81
N VAL A 32 7.49 -18.93 2.07
CA VAL A 32 6.07 -19.00 2.40
C VAL A 32 5.40 -19.88 1.37
N THR A 33 4.76 -20.94 1.83
CA THR A 33 3.92 -21.80 0.99
C THR A 33 2.50 -21.78 1.51
N GLY A 34 1.52 -21.93 0.62
CA GLY A 34 0.13 -21.94 1.01
C GLY A 34 -0.80 -22.31 -0.13
N LEU A 35 -2.10 -22.24 0.17
CA LEU A 35 -3.17 -22.54 -0.76
C LEU A 35 -4.12 -21.35 -0.83
N LEU A 36 -4.27 -20.78 -2.01
CA LEU A 36 -5.27 -19.76 -2.29
C LEU A 36 -6.57 -20.44 -2.64
N ARG A 37 -7.64 -20.06 -1.94
CA ARG A 37 -9.00 -20.54 -2.19
C ARG A 37 -9.89 -19.37 -2.53
N PHE A 38 -10.54 -19.42 -3.68
CA PHE A 38 -11.48 -18.39 -4.11
C PHE A 38 -12.57 -18.98 -4.99
N ALA A 39 -13.73 -18.34 -5.02
CA ALA A 39 -14.79 -18.66 -5.96
C ALA A 39 -14.52 -17.95 -7.30
N ASP A 40 -14.72 -18.65 -8.42
CA ASP A 40 -14.81 -18.02 -9.72
C ASP A 40 -16.14 -17.26 -9.90
N ALA A 41 -16.31 -16.62 -11.06
CA ALA A 41 -17.51 -15.85 -11.37
C ALA A 41 -18.79 -16.71 -11.44
N ASP A 42 -18.64 -18.03 -11.64
CA ASP A 42 -19.72 -19.00 -11.72
C ASP A 42 -19.96 -19.71 -10.37
N GLY A 43 -19.22 -19.33 -9.32
CA GLY A 43 -19.32 -19.88 -7.97
C GLY A 43 -18.52 -21.18 -7.76
N GLY A 44 -17.74 -21.61 -8.75
CA GLY A 44 -16.82 -22.74 -8.65
C GLY A 44 -15.67 -22.43 -7.70
N GLN A 45 -15.41 -23.33 -6.75
CA GLN A 45 -14.26 -23.20 -5.85
C GLN A 45 -12.97 -23.56 -6.59
N ILE A 46 -12.04 -22.62 -6.65
CA ILE A 46 -10.69 -22.80 -7.18
C ILE A 46 -9.72 -22.86 -6.01
N GLU A 47 -8.87 -23.90 -6.01
CA GLU A 47 -7.72 -24.01 -5.13
C GLU A 47 -6.43 -23.88 -5.95
N GLN A 48 -5.55 -22.96 -5.55
CA GLN A 48 -4.28 -22.74 -6.23
C GLN A 48 -3.14 -22.74 -5.21
N PRO A 49 -2.18 -23.68 -5.28
CA PRO A 49 -1.01 -23.63 -4.43
C PRO A 49 -0.12 -22.45 -4.84
N PHE A 50 0.52 -21.83 -3.85
CA PHE A 50 1.53 -20.81 -4.10
C PHE A 50 2.77 -21.06 -3.22
N ALA A 51 3.91 -20.59 -3.71
CA ALA A 51 5.15 -20.51 -2.99
C ALA A 51 5.81 -19.17 -3.30
N ALA A 52 6.34 -18.51 -2.28
CA ALA A 52 7.12 -17.29 -2.38
C ALA A 52 8.39 -17.45 -1.55
N ARG A 53 9.53 -17.02 -2.08
CA ARG A 53 10.82 -17.14 -1.43
C ARG A 53 11.50 -15.78 -1.36
N TYR A 54 12.04 -15.47 -0.19
CA TYR A 54 12.96 -14.37 0.03
C TYR A 54 14.31 -14.95 0.40
N ASP A 55 15.35 -14.54 -0.30
CA ASP A 55 16.71 -15.08 -0.20
C ASP A 55 17.60 -14.35 0.82
N GLY A 56 17.05 -13.35 1.52
CA GLY A 56 17.82 -12.50 2.43
C GLY A 56 18.43 -11.26 1.76
N THR A 57 18.04 -10.95 0.52
CA THR A 57 18.42 -9.69 -0.14
C THR A 57 18.06 -8.50 0.73
N PRO A 58 18.99 -7.57 1.04
CA PRO A 58 18.70 -6.43 1.90
C PRO A 58 17.44 -5.67 1.48
N VAL A 59 16.63 -5.31 2.47
CA VAL A 59 15.51 -4.37 2.28
C VAL A 59 16.04 -2.98 1.98
N ASP A 60 15.24 -2.17 1.31
CA ASP A 60 15.56 -0.77 1.06
C ASP A 60 15.52 0.07 2.36
N GLU A 61 15.82 1.36 2.24
CA GLU A 61 15.84 2.31 3.37
C GLU A 61 14.48 2.45 4.07
N ARG A 62 13.39 2.02 3.41
CA ARG A 62 12.01 2.01 3.94
C ARG A 62 11.68 0.68 4.64
N GLY A 63 12.59 -0.28 4.65
CA GLY A 63 12.37 -1.64 5.15
C GLY A 63 11.53 -2.51 4.21
N ASN A 64 11.40 -2.13 2.93
CA ASN A 64 10.62 -2.87 1.94
C ASN A 64 11.54 -3.70 1.03
N TYR A 65 11.01 -4.83 0.54
CA TYR A 65 11.62 -5.62 -0.51
C TYR A 65 10.56 -6.00 -1.54
N ALA A 66 10.90 -5.83 -2.82
CA ALA A 66 10.13 -6.36 -3.93
C ALA A 66 11.08 -6.99 -4.95
N GLU A 67 10.81 -8.23 -5.34
CA GLU A 67 11.64 -8.96 -6.31
C GLU A 67 11.66 -8.28 -7.70
N GLN A 68 10.60 -7.55 -8.04
CA GLN A 68 10.48 -6.81 -9.30
C GLN A 68 10.09 -5.36 -9.04
N PRO A 69 10.71 -4.37 -9.72
CA PRO A 69 10.37 -2.95 -9.57
C PRO A 69 8.88 -2.66 -9.78
N GLY A 70 8.24 -3.31 -10.76
CA GLY A 70 6.82 -3.15 -11.04
C GLY A 70 5.91 -3.60 -9.88
N VAL A 71 6.35 -4.54 -9.04
CA VAL A 71 5.62 -4.96 -7.84
C VAL A 71 5.67 -3.88 -6.78
N ALA A 72 6.85 -3.29 -6.53
CA ALA A 72 6.97 -2.20 -5.57
C ALA A 72 6.09 -1.00 -5.93
N LYS A 73 6.08 -0.61 -7.21
CA LYS A 73 5.20 0.44 -7.72
C LYS A 73 3.72 0.10 -7.51
N THR A 74 3.31 -1.13 -7.86
CA THR A 74 1.91 -1.57 -7.69
C THR A 74 1.48 -1.53 -6.24
N VAL A 75 2.38 -1.89 -5.32
CA VAL A 75 2.14 -1.83 -3.87
C VAL A 75 2.01 -0.39 -3.39
N ALA A 76 2.91 0.50 -3.80
CA ALA A 76 2.84 1.93 -3.47
C ALA A 76 1.48 2.53 -3.90
N LEU A 77 1.06 2.28 -5.14
CA LEU A 77 -0.23 2.73 -5.66
C LEU A 77 -1.43 2.14 -4.89
N ALA A 78 -1.38 0.85 -4.56
CA ALA A 78 -2.45 0.20 -3.81
C ALA A 78 -2.60 0.79 -2.39
N LEU A 79 -1.48 1.09 -1.74
CA LEU A 79 -1.47 1.69 -0.40
C LEU A 79 -1.92 3.16 -0.44
N LEU A 80 -1.47 3.92 -1.44
CA LEU A 80 -1.94 5.28 -1.69
C LEU A 80 -3.46 5.32 -1.83
N VAL A 81 -4.03 4.54 -2.76
CA VAL A 81 -5.49 4.53 -3.02
C VAL A 81 -6.27 4.06 -1.79
N SER A 82 -5.80 3.01 -1.10
CA SER A 82 -6.49 2.52 0.10
C SER A 82 -6.49 3.57 1.21
N GLY A 83 -5.37 4.25 1.43
CA GLY A 83 -5.25 5.28 2.45
C GLY A 83 -6.05 6.55 2.12
N MET A 84 -6.08 6.98 0.84
CA MET A 84 -6.95 8.08 0.40
C MET A 84 -8.43 7.75 0.65
N GLN A 85 -8.85 6.52 0.34
CA GLN A 85 -10.22 6.08 0.59
C GLN A 85 -10.53 6.07 2.09
N GLU A 86 -9.62 5.59 2.93
CA GLU A 86 -9.77 5.58 4.38
C GLU A 86 -9.91 6.99 4.95
N ALA A 87 -9.01 7.90 4.57
CA ALA A 87 -9.08 9.30 4.98
C ALA A 87 -10.40 9.95 4.53
N ALA A 88 -10.79 9.76 3.27
CA ALA A 88 -12.06 10.28 2.76
C ALA A 88 -13.28 9.72 3.51
N THR A 89 -13.26 8.45 3.92
CA THR A 89 -14.36 7.85 4.68
C THR A 89 -14.49 8.49 6.06
N GLN A 90 -13.36 8.78 6.72
CA GLN A 90 -13.34 9.34 8.07
C GLN A 90 -13.62 10.85 8.10
N TYR A 91 -13.31 11.57 7.03
CA TYR A 91 -13.22 13.03 7.04
C TYR A 91 -14.53 13.75 7.44
N ALA A 92 -15.69 13.20 7.11
CA ALA A 92 -16.97 13.79 7.51
C ALA A 92 -17.27 13.63 9.02
N GLU A 93 -16.73 12.59 9.65
CA GLU A 93 -17.01 12.24 11.05
C GLU A 93 -15.89 12.68 11.99
N ASN A 94 -14.64 12.59 11.54
CA ASN A 94 -13.44 12.94 12.29
C ASN A 94 -12.38 13.55 11.36
N GLN A 95 -12.46 14.87 11.17
CA GLN A 95 -11.60 15.60 10.25
C GLN A 95 -10.12 15.53 10.65
N ASP A 96 -9.82 15.64 11.95
CA ASP A 96 -8.44 15.61 12.46
C ASP A 96 -7.76 14.26 12.19
N GLU A 97 -8.48 13.16 12.42
CA GLU A 97 -7.97 11.80 12.17
C GLU A 97 -7.82 11.53 10.66
N ALA A 98 -8.75 12.02 9.85
CA ALA A 98 -8.65 11.93 8.39
C ALA A 98 -7.44 12.70 7.83
N ILE A 99 -7.18 13.92 8.32
CA ILE A 99 -6.01 14.71 7.94
C ILE A 99 -4.73 13.99 8.38
N ALA A 100 -4.69 13.45 9.60
CA ALA A 100 -3.54 12.68 10.08
C ALA A 100 -3.26 11.45 9.21
N THR A 101 -4.32 10.72 8.82
CA THR A 101 -4.25 9.58 7.91
C THR A 101 -3.72 10.01 6.55
N MET A 102 -4.28 11.07 5.96
CA MET A 102 -3.88 11.57 4.65
C MET A 102 -2.43 12.09 4.63
N ARG A 103 -1.97 12.69 5.73
CA ARG A 103 -0.56 13.10 5.89
C ARG A 103 0.38 11.90 5.87
N GLY A 104 0.07 10.84 6.61
CA GLY A 104 0.85 9.61 6.57
C GLY A 104 0.86 8.92 5.20
N VAL A 105 -0.26 9.02 4.45
CA VAL A 105 -0.35 8.53 3.06
C VAL A 105 0.55 9.34 2.13
N HIS A 106 0.55 10.67 2.26
CA HIS A 106 1.39 11.56 1.47
C HIS A 106 2.89 11.31 1.72
N GLU A 107 3.31 11.29 3.00
CA GLU A 107 4.70 11.00 3.39
C GLU A 107 5.15 9.63 2.84
N ARG A 108 4.25 8.65 2.85
CA ARG A 108 4.55 7.32 2.32
C ARG A 108 4.77 7.32 0.82
N ILE A 109 3.88 7.94 0.03
CA ILE A 109 4.03 7.94 -1.44
C ILE A 109 5.24 8.78 -1.88
N GLU A 110 5.58 9.85 -1.16
CA GLU A 110 6.82 10.61 -1.37
C GLU A 110 8.05 9.75 -1.12
N GLY A 111 8.10 9.08 0.05
CA GLY A 111 9.14 8.11 0.35
C GLY A 111 9.20 6.98 -0.68
N ASP A 112 8.03 6.56 -1.19
CA ASP A 112 7.95 5.50 -2.16
C ASP A 112 8.50 5.88 -3.53
N ALA A 113 8.18 7.08 -4.01
CA ALA A 113 8.69 7.65 -5.25
C ALA A 113 10.21 7.86 -5.18
N ALA A 114 10.71 8.43 -4.08
CA ALA A 114 12.14 8.66 -3.87
C ALA A 114 12.93 7.34 -3.83
N GLY A 115 12.46 6.35 -3.05
CA GLY A 115 13.15 5.07 -2.91
C GLY A 115 13.09 4.17 -4.14
N LEU A 116 12.14 4.40 -5.06
CA LEU A 116 12.04 3.66 -6.32
C LEU A 116 12.74 4.37 -7.49
N GLU A 117 13.16 5.63 -7.31
CA GLU A 117 13.67 6.48 -8.38
C GLU A 117 12.72 6.50 -9.60
N ASP A 118 11.41 6.45 -9.34
CA ASP A 118 10.37 6.35 -10.39
C ASP A 118 9.64 7.68 -10.55
N ASP A 119 10.09 8.47 -11.53
CA ASP A 119 9.48 9.77 -11.89
C ASP A 119 8.00 9.64 -12.27
N THR A 120 7.54 8.46 -12.67
CA THR A 120 6.13 8.27 -13.04
C THR A 120 5.18 8.23 -11.85
N LEU A 121 5.70 8.34 -10.62
CA LEU A 121 4.91 8.53 -9.39
C LEU A 121 4.74 10.02 -9.02
N SER A 122 5.31 10.96 -9.78
CA SER A 122 5.24 12.40 -9.48
C SER A 122 3.81 12.93 -9.42
N ASP A 123 2.96 12.40 -10.31
CA ASP A 123 1.56 12.82 -10.42
C ASP A 123 0.77 12.32 -9.20
N GLU A 124 1.05 11.11 -8.73
CA GLU A 124 0.44 10.53 -7.53
C GLU A 124 0.88 11.23 -6.25
N VAL A 125 2.15 11.62 -6.15
CA VAL A 125 2.65 12.47 -5.04
C VAL A 125 1.92 13.81 -5.05
N SER A 126 1.83 14.46 -6.21
CA SER A 126 1.15 15.75 -6.37
C SER A 126 -0.34 15.66 -6.05
N LEU A 127 -0.99 14.57 -6.45
CA LEU A 127 -2.40 14.29 -6.13
C LEU A 127 -2.60 14.14 -4.63
N ALA A 128 -1.74 13.36 -3.95
CA ALA A 128 -1.82 13.18 -2.51
C ALA A 128 -1.61 14.49 -1.74
N ALA A 129 -0.64 15.32 -2.18
CA ALA A 129 -0.40 16.64 -1.62
C ALA A 129 -1.63 17.57 -1.78
N ALA A 130 -2.21 17.59 -2.98
CA ALA A 130 -3.39 18.40 -3.26
C ALA A 130 -4.61 17.97 -2.44
N LEU A 131 -4.82 16.66 -2.28
CA LEU A 131 -5.92 16.13 -1.47
C LEU A 131 -5.73 16.46 0.02
N LEU A 132 -4.50 16.35 0.54
CA LEU A 132 -4.18 16.77 1.90
C LEU A 132 -4.48 18.27 2.12
N ALA A 133 -4.05 19.13 1.19
CA ALA A 133 -4.31 20.56 1.27
C ALA A 133 -5.82 20.86 1.29
N LEU A 134 -6.61 20.20 0.43
CA LEU A 134 -8.07 20.34 0.43
C LEU A 134 -8.70 19.94 1.76
N MET A 135 -8.22 18.85 2.38
CA MET A 135 -8.69 18.41 3.69
C MET A 135 -8.32 19.41 4.81
N GLU A 136 -7.11 19.97 4.77
CA GLU A 136 -6.64 20.99 5.71
C GLU A 136 -7.38 22.33 5.57
N GLU A 137 -7.79 22.68 4.35
CA GLU A 137 -8.63 23.85 4.05
C GLU A 137 -10.09 23.68 4.51
N GLY A 138 -10.48 22.49 4.96
CA GLY A 138 -11.86 22.22 5.34
C GLY A 138 -12.80 22.13 4.15
N ALA A 139 -12.31 21.67 2.99
CA ALA A 139 -13.14 21.52 1.81
C ALA A 139 -14.35 20.62 2.11
N PRO A 140 -15.58 21.02 1.71
CA PRO A 140 -16.76 20.20 1.91
C PRO A 140 -16.66 18.91 1.08
N GLN A 141 -17.13 17.79 1.63
CA GLN A 141 -17.30 16.59 0.80
C GLN A 141 -18.42 16.81 -0.21
N GLY A 142 -18.12 16.53 -1.48
CA GLY A 142 -19.15 16.52 -2.51
C GLY A 142 -20.12 15.36 -2.26
N ASP A 143 -21.41 15.59 -2.53
CA ASP A 143 -22.30 14.48 -2.82
C ASP A 143 -22.06 14.04 -4.28
N LEU A 144 -22.08 12.72 -4.51
CA LEU A 144 -22.25 12.19 -5.87
C LEU A 144 -23.75 12.06 -6.15
N SER A 145 -24.55 13.07 -5.80
CA SER A 145 -25.98 13.00 -6.03
C SER A 145 -26.23 12.96 -7.53
N PRO A 146 -26.84 11.87 -8.07
CA PRO A 146 -27.22 11.83 -9.45
C PRO A 146 -28.48 12.69 -9.56
N TYR A 147 -28.34 13.92 -10.05
CA TYR A 147 -29.45 14.56 -10.73
C TYR A 147 -29.77 13.80 -12.02
#